data_AF-A0A968ZH06-F1
#
_entry.id   AF-A0A968ZH06-F1
#
_cell.length_a   1.000
_cell.length_b   1.000
_cell.length_c   1.000
_cell.angle_alpha   90.00
_cell.angle_beta   90.00
_cell.angle_gamma   90.00
#
_symmetry.space_group_name_H-M   'P 1'
#
loop_
_entity.id
_entity.type
_entity.pdbx_description
1 polymer ?
#
loop_
_entity_poly.entity_id
_entity_poly.type
_entity_poly.pdbx_seq_one_letter_code
_entity_poly.pdbx_strand_id
1 'polypeptide(L)'
;MDELIRLSKIIDSAGSKQNPLFDFTIDIGDERAGLEHRLYNKIVTGQFLSDGDAARDFYGTAQPDHRYRMLKSRLKQKLLNHLFFLDLRSPFATLASQYESDCINLLGQGKRLLSFGEMQLTEKLVNKALKMATEAEFTELAIFCYKMLRSIYSQELKSSALDRVLEELEHFRQIEIWKRSPTICLSP
;
A
#
# COMPACT_ATOMS: atom_id res chain seq x y z
N MET A 1 -14.36 -8.22 -15.14
CA MET A 1 -13.08 -8.93 -15.37
C MET A 1 -11.90 -7.97 -15.46
N ASP A 2 -12.05 -6.85 -16.18
CA ASP A 2 -10.99 -5.89 -16.52
C ASP A 2 -10.10 -5.41 -15.36
N GLU A 3 -10.70 -5.08 -14.22
CA GLU A 3 -9.95 -4.67 -13.02
C GLU A 3 -8.95 -5.75 -12.58
N LEU A 4 -9.38 -7.01 -12.58
CA LEU A 4 -8.56 -8.14 -12.16
C LEU A 4 -7.42 -8.40 -13.15
N ILE A 5 -7.69 -8.24 -14.45
CA ILE A 5 -6.67 -8.31 -15.51
C ILE A 5 -5.62 -7.21 -15.33
N ARG A 6 -6.04 -5.98 -15.00
CA ARG A 6 -5.10 -4.88 -14.76
C ARG A 6 -4.23 -5.16 -13.54
N LEU A 7 -4.84 -5.61 -12.44
CA LEU A 7 -4.13 -5.91 -11.21
C LEU A 7 -3.12 -7.06 -11.39
N SER A 8 -3.49 -8.12 -12.11
CA SER A 8 -2.57 -9.23 -12.40
C SER A 8 -1.38 -8.78 -13.24
N LYS A 9 -1.59 -7.92 -14.25
CA LYS A 9 -0.51 -7.38 -15.08
C LYS A 9 0.48 -6.53 -14.27
N ILE A 10 -0.01 -5.69 -13.36
CA ILE A 10 0.85 -4.88 -12.49
C ILE A 10 1.73 -5.79 -11.63
N ILE A 11 1.13 -6.80 -11.01
CA ILE A 11 1.86 -7.72 -10.12
C ILE A 11 2.89 -8.55 -10.89
N ASP A 12 2.53 -9.04 -12.07
CA ASP A 12 3.44 -9.78 -12.96
C ASP A 12 4.65 -8.92 -13.37
N SER A 13 4.41 -7.65 -13.71
CA SER A 13 5.48 -6.71 -14.09
C SER A 13 6.40 -6.30 -12.94
N ALA A 14 5.91 -6.34 -11.70
CA ALA A 14 6.64 -5.88 -10.52
C ALA A 14 7.62 -6.93 -9.93
N GLY A 15 7.66 -8.15 -10.49
CA GLY A 15 8.81 -9.06 -10.38
C GLY A 15 9.06 -9.75 -9.03
N SER A 16 8.31 -9.45 -7.96
CA SER A 16 8.47 -10.16 -6.68
C SER A 16 7.75 -11.52 -6.72
N LYS A 17 8.49 -12.57 -7.09
CA LYS A 17 7.95 -13.93 -7.26
C LYS A 17 7.80 -14.73 -5.95
N GLN A 18 8.36 -14.24 -4.85
CA GLN A 18 8.39 -14.98 -3.58
C GLN A 18 7.59 -14.25 -2.51
N ASN A 19 6.47 -14.84 -2.09
CA ASN A 19 5.67 -14.34 -0.98
C ASN A 19 4.89 -15.48 -0.28
N PRO A 20 4.80 -15.49 1.06
CA PRO A 20 3.99 -16.45 1.82
C PRO A 20 2.46 -16.40 1.54
N LEU A 21 1.91 -15.32 0.99
CA LEU A 21 0.45 -15.16 0.79
C LEU A 21 -0.05 -15.66 -0.56
N PHE A 22 0.79 -15.61 -1.60
CA PHE A 22 0.47 -16.09 -2.94
C PHE A 22 1.76 -16.54 -3.60
N ASP A 23 1.90 -17.85 -3.77
CA ASP A 23 3.09 -18.43 -4.37
C ASP A 23 3.01 -18.32 -5.90
N PHE A 24 3.68 -17.32 -6.47
CA PHE A 24 3.75 -17.13 -7.92
C PHE A 24 4.74 -18.11 -8.60
N THR A 25 5.42 -18.97 -7.83
CA THR A 25 6.31 -19.99 -8.37
C THR A 25 5.59 -21.29 -8.75
N ILE A 26 4.31 -21.43 -8.38
CA ILE A 26 3.49 -22.58 -8.80
C ILE A 26 3.30 -22.54 -10.32
N ASP A 27 3.80 -23.58 -10.99
CA ASP A 27 3.81 -23.69 -12.43
C ASP A 27 2.41 -23.63 -13.07
N ILE A 28 2.37 -23.07 -14.27
CA ILE A 28 1.17 -23.00 -15.11
C ILE A 28 0.77 -24.43 -15.50
N GLY A 29 -0.19 -25.02 -14.78
CA GLY A 29 -0.70 -26.36 -15.05
C GLY A 29 -0.62 -27.32 -13.86
N ASP A 30 -0.07 -26.91 -12.71
CA ASP A 30 -0.11 -27.74 -11.51
C ASP A 30 -1.56 -27.92 -11.03
N GLU A 31 -2.07 -29.16 -11.09
CA GLU A 31 -3.42 -29.49 -10.62
C GLU A 31 -3.58 -29.34 -9.11
N ARG A 32 -2.47 -29.32 -8.36
CA ARG A 32 -2.44 -29.06 -6.92
C ARG A 32 -2.57 -27.57 -6.59
N ALA A 33 -2.45 -26.70 -7.60
CA ALA A 33 -2.62 -25.27 -7.44
C ALA A 33 -4.06 -24.94 -7.00
N GLY A 34 -4.18 -24.06 -6.01
CA GLY A 34 -5.47 -23.54 -5.56
C GLY A 34 -6.26 -22.89 -6.72
N LEU A 35 -7.59 -22.83 -6.58
CA LEU A 35 -8.45 -22.25 -7.61
C LEU A 35 -8.07 -20.81 -7.94
N GLU A 36 -7.61 -20.03 -6.94
CA GLU A 36 -7.15 -18.65 -7.15
C GLU A 36 -5.90 -18.59 -8.05
N HIS A 37 -4.94 -19.51 -7.87
CA HIS A 37 -3.74 -19.62 -8.70
C HIS A 37 -4.07 -19.97 -10.14
N ARG A 38 -4.97 -20.94 -10.34
CA ARG A 38 -5.42 -21.30 -11.69
C ARG A 38 -6.11 -20.11 -12.37
N LEU A 39 -6.93 -19.37 -11.63
CA LEU A 39 -7.61 -18.20 -12.17
C LEU A 39 -6.61 -17.10 -12.54
N TYR A 40 -5.62 -16.85 -11.69
CA TYR A 40 -4.52 -15.91 -11.98
C TYR A 40 -3.74 -16.32 -13.24
N ASN A 41 -3.27 -17.57 -13.32
CA ASN A 41 -2.47 -18.06 -14.45
C ASN A 41 -3.24 -17.95 -15.77
N LYS A 42 -4.52 -18.31 -15.78
CA LYS A 42 -5.37 -18.19 -16.97
C LYS A 42 -5.66 -16.72 -17.35
N ILE A 43 -5.69 -15.81 -16.39
CA ILE A 43 -5.81 -14.37 -16.64
C ILE A 43 -4.51 -13.80 -17.24
N VAL A 44 -3.35 -14.12 -16.67
CA VAL A 44 -2.05 -13.63 -17.14
C VAL A 44 -1.74 -14.15 -18.55
N THR A 45 -2.08 -15.41 -18.83
CA THR A 45 -1.96 -16.00 -20.18
C THR A 45 -3.00 -15.51 -21.18
N GLY A 46 -3.95 -14.66 -20.75
CA GLY A 46 -4.97 -14.08 -21.62
C GLY A 46 -6.09 -15.04 -22.05
N GLN A 47 -6.24 -16.19 -21.37
CA GLN A 47 -7.27 -17.19 -21.70
C GLN A 47 -8.68 -16.73 -21.32
N PHE A 48 -8.82 -15.78 -20.39
CA PHE A 48 -10.11 -15.24 -19.98
C PHE A 48 -10.24 -13.76 -20.27
N LEU A 49 -11.19 -13.42 -21.14
CA LEU A 49 -11.55 -12.05 -21.49
C LEU A 49 -12.80 -11.58 -20.73
N SER A 50 -13.70 -12.51 -20.37
CA SER A 50 -14.91 -12.20 -19.63
C SER A 50 -15.07 -13.04 -18.36
N ASP A 51 -15.88 -12.53 -17.43
CA ASP A 51 -16.26 -13.28 -16.22
C ASP A 51 -17.07 -14.55 -16.56
N GLY A 52 -17.79 -14.56 -17.70
CA GLY A 52 -18.56 -15.70 -18.18
C GLY A 52 -17.68 -16.87 -18.66
N ASP A 53 -16.59 -16.57 -19.35
CA ASP A 53 -15.63 -17.59 -19.82
C ASP A 53 -14.98 -18.31 -18.63
N ALA A 54 -14.58 -17.53 -17.63
CA ALA A 54 -13.99 -18.06 -16.41
C ALA A 54 -15.02 -18.84 -15.56
N ALA A 55 -16.26 -18.38 -15.45
CA ALA A 55 -17.31 -19.12 -14.75
C ALA A 55 -17.62 -20.47 -15.42
N ARG A 56 -17.63 -20.49 -16.75
CA ARG A 56 -17.85 -21.72 -17.54
C ARG A 56 -16.70 -22.72 -17.34
N ASP A 57 -15.46 -22.25 -17.35
CA ASP A 57 -14.28 -23.10 -17.18
C ASP A 57 -14.19 -23.70 -15.75
N PHE A 58 -14.42 -22.90 -14.71
CA PHE A 58 -14.26 -23.36 -13.33
C PHE A 58 -15.46 -24.13 -12.78
N TYR A 59 -16.68 -23.80 -13.21
CA TYR A 59 -17.91 -24.29 -12.58
C TYR A 59 -18.97 -24.77 -13.57
N GLY A 60 -18.69 -24.76 -14.88
CA GLY A 60 -19.62 -25.21 -15.92
C GLY A 60 -20.84 -24.30 -16.11
N THR A 61 -20.82 -23.08 -15.55
CA THR A 61 -21.97 -22.17 -15.58
C THR A 61 -21.81 -21.12 -16.69
N ALA A 62 -22.88 -20.88 -17.45
CA ALA A 62 -22.87 -19.86 -18.52
C ALA A 62 -22.80 -18.43 -17.99
N GLN A 63 -23.19 -18.22 -16.72
CA GLN A 63 -23.21 -16.92 -16.06
C GLN A 63 -22.45 -16.98 -14.72
N PRO A 64 -21.80 -15.88 -14.30
CA PRO A 64 -21.08 -15.79 -13.03
C PRO A 64 -21.98 -16.07 -11.81
N ASP A 65 -21.89 -17.31 -11.30
CA ASP A 65 -22.60 -17.75 -10.10
C ASP A 65 -21.92 -17.26 -8.81
N HIS A 66 -22.55 -17.54 -7.65
CA HIS A 66 -22.02 -17.13 -6.35
C HIS A 66 -20.61 -17.70 -6.08
N ARG A 67 -20.34 -18.93 -6.54
CA ARG A 67 -19.04 -19.61 -6.34
C ARG A 67 -17.93 -18.87 -7.08
N TYR A 68 -18.15 -18.54 -8.35
CA TYR A 68 -17.21 -17.74 -9.13
C TYR A 68 -16.98 -16.35 -8.53
N ARG A 69 -18.05 -15.67 -8.08
CA ARG A 69 -17.90 -14.35 -7.45
C ARG A 69 -17.04 -14.39 -6.19
N MET A 70 -17.21 -15.43 -5.35
CA MET A 70 -16.33 -15.64 -4.19
C MET A 70 -14.88 -15.90 -4.61
N LEU A 71 -14.65 -16.76 -5.60
CA LEU A 71 -13.30 -17.06 -6.10
C LEU A 71 -12.59 -15.79 -6.59
N LYS A 72 -13.29 -15.01 -7.42
CA LYS A 72 -12.81 -13.72 -7.93
C LYS A 72 -12.50 -12.73 -6.81
N SER A 73 -13.38 -12.62 -5.81
CA SER A 73 -13.18 -11.75 -4.65
C SER A 73 -11.94 -12.13 -3.84
N ARG A 74 -11.77 -13.44 -3.56
CA ARG A 74 -10.58 -13.96 -2.84
C ARG A 74 -9.30 -13.68 -3.60
N LEU A 75 -9.26 -13.96 -4.91
CA LEU A 75 -8.09 -13.67 -5.72
C LEU A 75 -7.78 -12.17 -5.71
N LYS A 76 -8.79 -11.31 -5.94
CA LYS A 76 -8.62 -9.85 -5.87
C LYS A 76 -8.01 -9.41 -4.54
N GLN A 77 -8.52 -9.91 -3.41
CA GLN A 77 -7.99 -9.56 -2.10
C GLN A 77 -6.53 -10.04 -1.92
N LYS A 78 -6.19 -11.25 -2.37
CA LYS A 78 -4.82 -11.76 -2.33
C LYS A 78 -3.87 -10.90 -3.16
N LEU A 79 -4.27 -10.52 -4.37
CA LEU A 79 -3.49 -9.65 -5.24
C LEU A 79 -3.30 -8.24 -4.65
N LEU A 80 -4.35 -7.64 -4.07
CA LEU A 80 -4.22 -6.36 -3.37
C LEU A 80 -3.28 -6.45 -2.16
N ASN A 81 -3.39 -7.52 -1.39
CA ASN A 81 -2.46 -7.76 -0.27
C ASN A 81 -1.03 -7.94 -0.77
N HIS A 82 -0.84 -8.50 -1.96
CA HIS A 82 0.48 -8.67 -2.56
C HIS A 82 1.18 -7.34 -2.84
N LEU A 83 0.43 -6.27 -3.11
CA LEU A 83 1.00 -4.93 -3.36
C LEU A 83 1.88 -4.43 -2.21
N PHE A 84 1.60 -4.84 -0.96
CA PHE A 84 2.41 -4.46 0.21
C PHE A 84 3.81 -5.10 0.25
N PHE A 85 4.06 -6.11 -0.58
CA PHE A 85 5.31 -6.86 -0.64
C PHE A 85 6.08 -6.63 -1.94
N LEU A 86 5.54 -5.81 -2.83
CA LEU A 86 6.26 -5.43 -4.03
C LEU A 86 7.43 -4.53 -3.63
N ASP A 87 8.62 -4.86 -4.13
CA ASP A 87 9.74 -3.94 -4.05
C ASP A 87 9.52 -2.84 -5.08
N LEU A 88 9.14 -1.66 -4.59
CA LEU A 88 8.89 -0.47 -5.43
C LEU A 88 10.18 0.19 -5.90
N ARG A 89 11.35 -0.40 -5.61
CA ARG A 89 12.65 -0.05 -6.23
C ARG A 89 12.70 -0.55 -7.67
N SER A 90 11.73 -0.08 -8.45
CA SER A 90 11.69 -0.29 -9.89
C SER A 90 12.74 0.62 -10.55
N PRO A 91 13.41 0.18 -11.63
CA PRO A 91 14.28 1.04 -12.43
C PRO A 91 13.55 2.27 -13.01
N PHE A 92 12.21 2.25 -13.02
CA PHE A 92 11.37 3.35 -13.49
C PHE A 92 10.88 4.30 -12.38
N ALA A 93 11.11 3.97 -11.11
CA ALA A 93 10.69 4.82 -9.99
C ALA A 93 11.75 5.88 -9.69
N THR A 94 11.34 7.14 -9.55
CA THR A 94 12.23 8.23 -9.13
C THR A 94 12.70 8.01 -7.69
N LEU A 95 13.89 8.53 -7.35
CA LEU A 95 14.41 8.44 -5.98
C LEU A 95 13.41 9.02 -4.96
N ALA A 96 12.77 10.14 -5.29
CA ALA A 96 11.72 10.74 -4.45
C ALA A 96 10.54 9.79 -4.23
N SER A 97 10.03 9.13 -5.27
CA SER A 97 8.93 8.18 -5.16
C SER A 97 9.29 6.95 -4.31
N GLN A 98 10.54 6.50 -4.36
CA GLN A 98 11.03 5.42 -3.50
C GLN A 98 11.06 5.85 -2.03
N TYR A 99 11.61 7.03 -1.73
CA TYR A 99 11.63 7.59 -0.38
C TYR A 99 10.22 7.81 0.18
N GLU A 100 9.31 8.32 -0.64
CA GLU A 100 7.90 8.52 -0.27
C GLU A 100 7.23 7.18 0.06
N SER A 101 7.45 6.16 -0.78
CA SER A 101 6.92 4.81 -0.56
C SER A 101 7.46 4.20 0.74
N ASP A 102 8.75 4.35 1.03
CA ASP A 102 9.37 3.88 2.26
C ASP A 102 8.78 4.58 3.50
N CYS A 103 8.55 5.89 3.44
CA CYS A 103 7.86 6.65 4.49
C CYS A 103 6.44 6.11 4.72
N ILE A 104 5.66 5.93 3.66
CA ILE A 104 4.28 5.40 3.74
C ILE A 104 4.28 3.99 4.34
N ASN A 105 5.24 3.15 3.97
CA ASN A 105 5.38 1.80 4.51
C ASN A 105 5.68 1.81 6.02
N LEU A 106 6.59 2.66 6.48
CA LEU A 106 6.90 2.83 7.90
C LEU A 106 5.68 3.33 8.69
N LEU A 107 4.97 4.32 8.16
CA LEU A 107 3.74 4.86 8.76
C LEU A 107 2.62 3.82 8.83
N GLY A 108 2.46 3.02 7.78
CA GLY A 108 1.51 1.91 7.75
C GLY A 108 1.83 0.84 8.80
N GLN A 109 3.11 0.48 8.96
CA GLN A 109 3.56 -0.43 10.01
C GLN A 109 3.33 0.16 11.41
N GLY A 110 3.67 1.43 11.63
CA GLY A 110 3.42 2.13 12.90
C GLY A 110 1.93 2.17 13.25
N LYS A 111 1.05 2.46 12.29
CA LYS A 111 -0.40 2.48 12.51
C LYS A 111 -0.96 1.10 12.88
N ARG A 112 -0.42 0.03 12.30
CA ARG A 112 -0.75 -1.35 12.70
C ARG A 112 -0.30 -1.63 14.13
N LEU A 113 0.93 -1.28 14.49
CA LEU A 113 1.45 -1.45 15.85
C LEU A 113 0.63 -0.68 16.90
N LEU A 114 0.19 0.54 16.60
CA LEU A 114 -0.71 1.29 17.48
C LEU A 114 -2.03 0.55 17.74
N SER A 115 -2.53 -0.17 16.74
CA SER A 115 -3.77 -0.95 16.88
C SER A 115 -3.59 -2.15 17.82
N PHE A 116 -2.34 -2.58 18.05
CA PHE A 116 -1.97 -3.58 19.05
C PHE A 116 -1.50 -2.96 20.38
N GLY A 117 -1.53 -1.63 20.53
CA GLY A 117 -1.07 -0.92 21.73
C GLY A 117 0.44 -0.73 21.84
N GLU A 118 1.21 -1.07 20.80
CA GLU A 118 2.68 -1.02 20.80
C GLU A 118 3.22 0.40 20.56
N MET A 119 3.28 1.22 21.62
CA MET A 119 3.67 2.64 21.53
C MET A 119 5.16 2.85 21.23
N GLN A 120 6.04 2.16 21.95
CA GLN A 120 7.49 2.37 21.85
C GLN A 120 8.05 1.96 20.48
N LEU A 121 7.55 0.84 19.93
CA LEU A 121 7.93 0.40 18.58
C LEU A 121 7.35 1.34 17.53
N THR A 122 6.12 1.80 17.71
CA THR A 122 5.54 2.82 16.83
C THR A 122 6.38 4.09 16.82
N GLU A 123 6.75 4.62 17.99
CA GLU A 123 7.55 5.84 18.12
C GLU A 123 8.86 5.73 17.33
N LYS A 124 9.56 4.59 17.40
CA LYS A 124 10.79 4.36 16.63
C LYS A 124 10.55 4.40 15.11
N LEU A 125 9.50 3.74 14.62
CA LEU A 125 9.18 3.73 13.19
C LEU A 125 8.74 5.11 12.70
N VAL A 126 7.92 5.82 13.47
CA VAL A 126 7.43 7.15 13.11
C VAL A 126 8.55 8.18 13.12
N ASN A 127 9.48 8.13 14.07
CA ASN A 127 10.66 9.01 14.05
C ASN A 127 11.57 8.75 12.85
N LYS A 128 11.72 7.49 12.43
CA LYS A 128 12.45 7.15 11.19
C LYS A 128 11.75 7.74 9.96
N ALA A 129 10.43 7.56 9.86
CA ALA A 129 9.63 8.12 8.77
C ALA A 129 9.65 9.65 8.77
N LEU A 130 9.59 10.28 9.95
CA LEU A 130 9.65 11.72 10.11
C LEU A 130 10.97 12.27 9.58
N LYS A 131 12.10 11.68 9.98
CA LYS A 131 13.42 12.08 9.49
C LYS A 131 13.49 12.04 7.95
N MET A 132 13.02 10.94 7.35
CA MET A 132 12.98 10.79 5.89
C MET A 132 12.06 11.83 5.23
N ALA A 133 10.88 12.06 5.81
CA ALA A 133 9.91 13.03 5.30
C ALA A 133 10.42 14.47 5.39
N THR A 134 11.13 14.83 6.46
CA THR A 134 11.73 16.17 6.61
C THR A 134 12.92 16.37 5.69
N GLU A 135 13.79 15.37 5.54
CA GLU A 135 14.95 15.43 4.63
C GLU A 135 14.52 15.53 3.15
N ALA A 136 13.42 14.88 2.78
CA ALA A 136 12.86 14.91 1.43
C ALA A 136 11.76 15.99 1.23
N GLU A 137 11.55 16.86 2.21
CA GLU A 137 10.55 17.94 2.20
C GLU A 137 9.09 17.50 1.93
N PHE A 138 8.75 16.26 2.27
CA PHE A 138 7.40 15.71 2.20
C PHE A 138 6.52 16.26 3.33
N THR A 139 6.08 17.51 3.19
CA THR A 139 5.33 18.25 4.21
C THR A 139 4.10 17.49 4.72
N GLU A 140 3.29 16.89 3.84
CA GLU A 140 2.08 16.16 4.26
C GLU A 140 2.41 14.91 5.08
N LEU A 141 3.48 14.19 4.71
CA LEU A 141 3.95 13.02 5.46
C LEU A 141 4.57 13.42 6.80
N ALA A 142 5.31 14.53 6.87
CA ALA A 142 5.83 15.06 8.12
C ALA A 142 4.70 15.43 9.09
N ILE A 143 3.67 16.13 8.61
CA ILE A 143 2.44 16.43 9.39
C ILE A 143 1.79 15.16 9.91
N PHE A 144 1.70 14.12 9.06
CA PHE A 144 1.14 12.83 9.47
C PHE A 144 1.98 12.16 10.57
N CYS A 145 3.31 12.20 10.46
CA CYS A 145 4.23 11.71 11.50
C CYS A 145 4.01 12.44 12.83
N TYR A 146 3.98 13.78 12.83
CA TYR A 146 3.75 14.56 14.05
C TYR A 146 2.37 14.29 14.68
N LYS A 147 1.32 14.09 13.87
CA LYS A 147 0.00 13.69 14.37
C LYS A 147 0.04 12.35 15.11
N MET A 148 0.80 11.38 14.58
CA MET A 148 1.00 10.09 15.25
C MET A 148 1.81 10.24 16.54
N LEU A 149 2.94 10.96 16.52
CA LEU A 149 3.76 11.22 17.71
C LEU A 149 2.96 11.94 18.81
N ARG A 150 2.13 12.92 18.44
CA ARG A 150 1.23 13.60 19.37
C ARG A 150 0.30 12.62 20.07
N SER A 151 -0.27 11.67 19.32
CA SER A 151 -1.14 10.63 19.89
C SER A 151 -0.38 9.73 20.87
N ILE A 152 0.86 9.35 20.53
CA ILE A 152 1.70 8.51 21.39
C ILE A 152 2.06 9.26 22.67
N TYR A 153 2.61 10.47 22.57
CA TYR A 153 3.08 11.25 23.71
C TYR A 153 1.96 11.74 24.62
N SER A 154 0.77 11.99 24.07
CA SER A 154 -0.43 12.26 24.87
C SER A 154 -0.84 11.05 25.72
N GLN A 155 -0.68 9.82 25.20
CA GLN A 155 -1.06 8.60 25.92
C GLN A 155 0.01 8.20 26.95
N GLU A 156 1.28 8.40 26.63
CA GLU A 156 2.40 8.11 27.53
C GLU A 156 2.67 9.23 28.56
N LEU A 157 1.89 10.32 28.55
CA LEU A 157 2.03 11.49 29.44
C LEU A 157 3.42 12.15 29.38
N LYS A 158 4.07 12.11 28.22
CA LYS A 158 5.38 12.75 27.97
C LYS A 158 5.20 14.24 27.65
N SER A 159 4.94 15.07 28.66
CA SER A 159 4.58 16.49 28.49
C SER A 159 5.57 17.29 27.65
N SER A 160 6.87 17.25 27.98
CA SER A 160 7.89 18.01 27.26
C SER A 160 8.07 17.57 25.80
N ALA A 161 7.89 16.28 25.50
CA ALA A 161 7.95 15.76 24.14
C ALA A 161 6.67 16.13 23.35
N LEU A 162 5.53 16.14 24.03
CA LEU A 162 4.24 16.55 23.46
C LEU A 162 4.27 18.02 23.04
N ASP A 163 4.77 18.91 23.90
CA ASP A 163 4.86 20.35 23.62
C ASP A 163 5.69 20.62 22.35
N ARG A 164 6.88 19.99 22.26
CA ARG A 164 7.74 20.08 21.07
C ARG A 164 7.03 19.60 19.81
N VAL A 165 6.33 18.47 19.88
CA VAL A 165 5.59 17.93 18.72
C VAL A 165 4.46 18.85 18.30
N LEU A 166 3.81 19.55 19.23
CA LEU A 166 2.74 20.50 18.91
C LEU A 166 3.28 21.75 18.21
N GLU A 167 4.42 22.28 18.67
CA GLU A 167 5.11 23.40 18.04
C GLU A 167 5.51 23.07 16.60
N GLU A 168 6.17 21.92 16.40
CA GLU A 168 6.58 21.45 15.07
C GLU A 168 5.38 21.17 14.16
N LEU A 169 4.32 20.54 14.68
CA LEU A 169 3.10 20.29 13.91
C LEU A 169 2.49 21.58 13.39
N GLU A 170 2.48 22.64 14.20
CA GLU A 170 1.96 23.93 13.78
C GLU A 170 2.87 24.59 12.73
N HIS A 171 4.18 24.53 12.91
CA HIS A 171 5.15 24.99 11.90
C HIS A 171 4.90 24.35 10.53
N PHE A 172 4.79 23.02 10.46
CA PHE A 172 4.55 22.31 9.20
C PHE A 172 3.17 22.60 8.59
N ARG A 173 2.14 22.85 9.41
CA ARG A 173 0.82 23.28 8.91
C ARG A 173 0.87 24.63 8.22
N GLN A 174 1.63 25.57 8.77
CA GLN A 174 1.81 26.88 8.13
C GLN A 174 2.51 26.73 6.77
N ILE A 175 3.50 25.84 6.67
CA ILE A 175 4.14 25.50 5.39
C ILE A 175 3.12 24.90 4.40
N GLU A 176 2.28 23.97 4.84
CA GLU A 176 1.23 23.34 4.00
C GLU A 176 0.23 24.39 3.48
N ILE A 177 -0.21 25.33 4.33
CA ILE A 177 -1.10 26.42 3.96
C ILE A 177 -0.44 27.34 2.92
N TRP A 178 0.83 27.70 3.13
CA TRP A 178 1.59 28.51 2.20
C TRP A 178 1.75 27.83 0.84
N LYS A 179 2.10 26.53 0.82
CA LYS A 179 2.21 25.73 -0.42
C LYS A 179 0.89 25.58 -1.18
N ARG A 180 -0.25 25.55 -0.48
CA ARG A 180 -1.59 25.42 -1.08
C ARG A 180 -2.22 26.74 -1.49
N SER A 181 -1.73 27.86 -0.96
CA SER A 181 -2.25 29.17 -1.34
C SER A 181 -1.88 29.42 -2.80
N PRO A 182 -2.85 29.72 -3.69
CA PRO A 182 -2.54 30.05 -5.07
C PRO A 182 -1.61 31.25 -5.05
N THR A 183 -0.39 31.08 -5.57
CA THR A 183 0.58 32.15 -5.68
C THR A 183 -0.08 33.26 -6.47
N ILE A 184 -0.47 34.34 -5.78
CA ILE A 184 -0.76 35.61 -6.45
C ILE A 184 0.57 35.96 -7.09
N CYS A 185 0.70 35.70 -8.39
CA CYS A 185 1.79 36.18 -9.21
C CYS A 185 1.73 37.71 -9.17
N LEU A 186 2.33 38.30 -8.14
CA LEU A 186 2.81 39.68 -8.18
C LEU A 186 4.07 39.65 -9.06
N SER A 187 3.85 39.67 -10.37
CA SER A 187 4.87 40.18 -11.30
C SER A 187 4.76 41.71 -11.31
N PRO A 188 5.87 42.44 -11.12
CA PRO A 188 5.90 43.89 -11.34
C PRO A 188 5.64 44.26 -12.82
#